data_AF-A0AAP6GAR5-F1
#
_entry.id   AF-A0AAP6GAR5-F1
#
_cell.length_a   1.000
_cell.length_b   1.000
_cell.length_c   1.000
_cell.angle_alpha   90.00
_cell.angle_beta   90.00
_cell.angle_gamma   90.00
#
_symmetry.space_group_name_H-M   'P 1'
#
loop_
_entity.id
_entity.type
_entity.pdbx_description
1 polymer ?
#
loop_
_entity_poly.entity_id
_entity_poly.type
_entity_poly.pdbx_seq_one_letter_code
_entity_poly.pdbx_strand_id
1 'polypeptide(L)'
;MNPSPLIRRFSRNPLGRDLAVGDIHGYFSRLEQTLNQAGFDPARDRLFSVGDLTDRGPDCTAVLKWLARPWFHPVCGNHDDYVCRYESCDRENWIQNGGGWFQQLTPDEQEAFAAHYRTLPLAIEVATPVGPVGLLHADCPFPSWQGLLDQLDAGVSGGRLRAIKNVCLWSRRRIERLDESGVEDLVALVVGHTPVGRPARLGNVYYIDTGGWYPDEGGYFTLLDLHTLMPLPPGTAR
;
A
#
# COMPACT_ATOMS: atom_id res chain seq x y z
N MET A 1 -16.61 -3.06 16.91
CA MET A 1 -15.92 -3.82 15.84
C MET A 1 -14.63 -4.36 16.43
N ASN A 2 -14.33 -5.66 16.26
CA ASN A 2 -13.02 -6.18 16.64
C ASN A 2 -11.95 -5.49 15.76
N PRO A 3 -10.76 -5.16 16.30
CA PRO A 3 -9.68 -4.65 15.47
C PRO A 3 -9.38 -5.68 14.37
N SER A 4 -9.26 -5.21 13.13
CA SER A 4 -8.86 -6.09 12.03
C SER A 4 -7.45 -6.61 12.29
N PRO A 5 -7.14 -7.84 11.84
CA PRO A 5 -5.81 -8.39 12.02
C PRO A 5 -4.79 -7.50 11.31
N LEU A 6 -3.66 -7.24 11.97
CA LEU A 6 -2.54 -6.46 11.40
C LEU A 6 -1.90 -7.16 10.20
N ILE A 7 -2.17 -8.45 10.02
CA ILE A 7 -1.70 -9.27 8.91
C ILE A 7 -2.90 -9.79 8.13
N ARG A 8 -2.81 -9.78 6.79
CA ARG A 8 -3.75 -10.49 5.92
C ARG A 8 -2.98 -11.38 4.95
N ARG A 9 -3.34 -12.67 4.91
CA ARG A 9 -2.70 -13.67 4.06
C ARG A 9 -3.63 -14.07 2.93
N PHE A 10 -3.10 -14.18 1.72
CA PHE A 10 -3.83 -14.57 0.53
C PHE A 10 -3.20 -15.82 -0.07
N SER A 11 -4.02 -16.84 -0.29
CA SER A 11 -3.62 -17.96 -1.12
C SER A 11 -3.38 -17.50 -2.57
N ARG A 12 -2.59 -18.30 -3.28
CA ARG A 12 -2.33 -18.11 -4.71
C ARG A 12 -3.62 -17.97 -5.48
N ASN A 13 -3.68 -17.01 -6.41
CA ASN A 13 -4.76 -16.88 -7.37
C ASN A 13 -4.52 -17.83 -8.57
N PRO A 14 -5.34 -18.88 -8.76
CA PRO A 14 -5.21 -19.75 -9.93
C PRO A 14 -5.99 -19.25 -11.15
N LEU A 15 -6.84 -18.22 -10.99
CA LEU A 15 -7.83 -17.80 -11.99
C LEU A 15 -7.36 -16.61 -12.84
N GLY A 16 -6.53 -15.73 -12.26
CA GLY A 16 -6.06 -14.51 -12.90
C GLY A 16 -4.71 -14.04 -12.38
N ARG A 17 -4.42 -12.77 -12.61
CA ARG A 17 -3.21 -12.08 -12.18
C ARG A 17 -3.39 -11.50 -10.79
N ASP A 18 -2.30 -11.54 -10.03
CA ASP A 18 -2.16 -10.76 -8.81
C ASP A 18 -1.24 -9.58 -9.13
N LEU A 19 -1.80 -8.37 -9.16
CA LEU A 19 -1.06 -7.15 -9.47
C LEU A 19 -0.86 -6.33 -8.20
N ALA A 20 0.30 -5.69 -8.05
CA ALA A 20 0.54 -4.67 -7.04
C ALA A 20 0.63 -3.27 -7.66
N VAL A 21 0.15 -2.26 -6.94
CA VAL A 21 0.22 -0.85 -7.34
C VAL A 21 0.79 0.03 -6.24
N GLY A 22 1.55 1.06 -6.66
CA GLY A 22 2.08 2.12 -5.81
C GLY A 22 1.02 3.01 -5.16
N ASP A 23 1.48 4.07 -4.49
CA ASP A 23 0.69 5.05 -3.76
C ASP A 23 -0.36 5.73 -4.65
N ILE A 24 -1.61 5.82 -4.17
CA ILE A 24 -2.78 6.20 -4.99
C ILE A 24 -3.17 7.66 -4.80
N HIS A 25 -3.15 8.14 -3.55
CA HIS A 25 -3.42 9.52 -3.17
C HIS A 25 -4.65 10.13 -3.86
N GLY A 26 -5.79 9.44 -3.81
CA GLY A 26 -7.04 9.96 -4.37
C GLY A 26 -7.10 10.05 -5.89
N TYR A 27 -6.14 9.50 -6.65
CA TYR A 27 -6.19 9.42 -8.12
C TYR A 27 -6.84 8.14 -8.62
N PHE A 28 -7.96 7.77 -8.00
CA PHE A 28 -8.68 6.53 -8.30
C PHE A 28 -9.20 6.45 -9.74
N SER A 29 -9.67 7.56 -10.31
CA SER A 29 -10.12 7.60 -11.71
C SER A 29 -8.99 7.28 -12.69
N ARG A 30 -7.79 7.79 -12.42
CA ARG A 30 -6.57 7.52 -13.22
C ARG A 30 -6.08 6.09 -13.02
N LEU A 31 -6.17 5.56 -11.79
CA LEU A 31 -5.87 4.15 -11.53
C LEU A 31 -6.82 3.24 -12.32
N GLU A 32 -8.13 3.53 -12.35
CA GLU A 32 -9.10 2.77 -13.14
C GLU A 32 -8.76 2.77 -14.65
N GLN A 33 -8.35 3.91 -15.20
CA GLN A 33 -7.86 3.99 -16.58
C GLN A 33 -6.62 3.12 -16.81
N THR A 34 -5.67 3.13 -15.87
CA THR A 34 -4.44 2.32 -15.94
C THR A 34 -4.77 0.82 -15.93
N LEU A 35 -5.68 0.40 -15.04
CA LEU A 35 -6.14 -0.99 -14.97
C LEU A 35 -6.86 -1.41 -16.26
N ASN A 36 -7.72 -0.55 -16.81
CA ASN A 36 -8.41 -0.83 -18.07
C ASN A 36 -7.43 -1.00 -19.23
N GLN A 37 -6.41 -0.14 -19.32
CA GLN A 37 -5.35 -0.24 -20.34
C GLN A 37 -4.50 -1.51 -20.19
N ALA A 38 -4.30 -1.98 -18.97
CA ALA A 38 -3.64 -3.24 -18.67
C ALA A 38 -4.55 -4.48 -18.88
N GLY A 39 -5.79 -4.26 -19.30
CA GLY A 39 -6.80 -5.31 -19.48
C GLY A 39 -7.14 -6.02 -18.17
N PHE A 40 -7.16 -5.31 -17.05
CA PHE A 40 -7.51 -5.85 -15.73
C PHE A 40 -8.94 -6.41 -15.76
N ASP A 41 -9.10 -7.65 -15.32
CA ASP A 41 -10.39 -8.31 -15.25
C ASP A 41 -10.82 -8.51 -13.78
N PRO A 42 -11.75 -7.70 -13.27
CA PRO A 42 -12.18 -7.75 -11.86
C PRO A 42 -12.87 -9.06 -11.46
N ALA A 43 -13.21 -9.94 -12.41
CA ALA A 43 -13.78 -11.26 -12.13
C ALA A 43 -12.72 -12.32 -11.76
N ARG A 44 -11.43 -12.08 -12.10
CA ARG A 44 -10.34 -13.06 -11.89
C ARG A 44 -9.06 -12.46 -11.34
N ASP A 45 -8.78 -11.19 -11.60
CA ASP A 45 -7.58 -10.51 -11.16
C ASP A 45 -7.78 -9.90 -9.76
N ARG A 46 -6.68 -9.78 -9.01
CA ARG A 46 -6.64 -9.07 -7.72
C ARG A 46 -5.63 -7.94 -7.80
N LEU A 47 -5.96 -6.82 -7.16
CA LEU A 47 -5.11 -5.66 -7.05
C LEU A 47 -4.72 -5.42 -5.59
N PHE A 48 -3.44 -5.54 -5.31
CA PHE A 48 -2.82 -5.24 -4.03
C PHE A 48 -2.25 -3.83 -4.07
N SER A 49 -2.55 -3.00 -3.08
CA SER A 49 -2.01 -1.63 -3.02
C SER A 49 -1.05 -1.51 -1.85
N VAL A 50 0.04 -0.78 -2.06
CA VAL A 50 1.02 -0.46 -0.99
C VAL A 50 0.52 0.64 -0.04
N GLY A 51 -0.74 1.04 -0.12
CA GLY A 51 -1.35 2.04 0.77
C GLY A 51 -1.33 3.45 0.19
N ASP A 52 -1.47 4.43 1.09
CA ASP A 52 -1.58 5.84 0.76
C ASP A 52 -2.70 6.08 -0.27
N LEU A 53 -3.91 5.73 0.17
CA LEU A 53 -5.11 5.68 -0.68
C LEU A 53 -5.68 7.06 -0.99
N THR A 54 -5.52 7.99 -0.05
CA THR A 54 -6.11 9.34 -0.08
C THR A 54 -5.07 10.40 0.22
N ASP A 55 -5.54 11.63 0.36
CA ASP A 55 -4.77 12.88 0.37
C ASP A 55 -4.23 13.24 -1.01
N ARG A 56 -3.85 14.51 -1.17
CA ARG A 56 -3.22 15.12 -2.36
C ARG A 56 -4.10 15.17 -3.62
N GLY A 57 -4.74 14.07 -4.01
CA GLY A 57 -5.56 13.98 -5.22
C GLY A 57 -7.03 14.35 -5.05
N PRO A 58 -7.75 14.47 -6.18
CA PRO A 58 -9.10 15.04 -6.21
C PRO A 58 -10.20 14.07 -5.75
N ASP A 59 -10.01 12.76 -5.87
CA ASP A 59 -11.09 11.77 -5.71
C ASP A 59 -11.01 11.02 -4.36
N CYS A 60 -10.57 11.67 -3.28
CA CYS A 60 -10.34 10.99 -2.00
C CYS A 60 -11.59 10.26 -1.46
N THR A 61 -12.78 10.79 -1.71
CA THR A 61 -14.05 10.18 -1.27
C THR A 61 -14.37 8.87 -2.00
N ALA A 62 -13.75 8.60 -3.15
CA ALA A 62 -13.95 7.36 -3.88
C ALA A 62 -13.38 6.12 -3.16
N VAL A 63 -12.50 6.32 -2.16
CA VAL A 63 -11.83 5.22 -1.44
C VAL A 63 -12.81 4.20 -0.87
N LEU A 64 -13.97 4.61 -0.35
CA LEU A 64 -14.94 3.67 0.22
C LEU A 64 -15.53 2.73 -0.84
N LYS A 65 -15.78 3.25 -2.05
CA LYS A 65 -16.20 2.43 -3.20
C LYS A 65 -15.09 1.46 -3.60
N TRP A 66 -13.82 1.86 -3.50
CA TRP A 66 -12.69 0.98 -3.79
C TRP A 66 -12.50 -0.10 -2.74
N LEU A 67 -12.56 0.23 -1.45
CA LEU A 67 -12.47 -0.72 -0.35
C LEU A 67 -13.61 -1.75 -0.35
N ALA A 68 -14.76 -1.40 -0.93
CA ALA A 68 -15.88 -2.33 -1.14
C ALA A 68 -15.65 -3.33 -2.30
N ARG A 69 -14.64 -3.15 -3.15
CA ARG A 69 -14.35 -4.06 -4.26
C ARG A 69 -13.64 -5.32 -3.74
N PRO A 70 -14.17 -6.53 -4.01
CA PRO A 70 -13.62 -7.76 -3.44
C PRO A 70 -12.23 -8.12 -3.97
N TRP A 71 -11.80 -7.50 -5.07
CA TRP A 71 -10.49 -7.69 -5.68
C TRP A 71 -9.46 -6.65 -5.25
N PHE A 72 -9.83 -5.64 -4.43
CA PHE A 72 -8.93 -4.57 -4.02
C PHE A 72 -8.42 -4.79 -2.59
N HIS A 73 -7.10 -4.84 -2.43
CA HIS A 73 -6.44 -5.27 -1.19
C HIS A 73 -5.28 -4.35 -0.81
N PRO A 74 -5.56 -3.19 -0.20
CA PRO A 74 -4.52 -2.28 0.26
C PRO A 74 -3.94 -2.69 1.62
N VAL A 75 -2.64 -2.44 1.83
CA VAL A 75 -2.08 -2.23 3.17
C VAL A 75 -2.34 -0.81 3.64
N CYS A 76 -2.21 -0.56 4.94
CA CYS A 76 -2.27 0.79 5.50
C CYS A 76 -0.98 1.55 5.19
N GLY A 77 -1.09 2.71 4.54
CA GLY A 77 -0.02 3.68 4.37
C GLY A 77 0.08 4.70 5.51
N ASN A 78 1.06 5.60 5.46
CA ASN A 78 1.19 6.62 6.49
C ASN A 78 0.10 7.70 6.43
N HIS A 79 -0.37 8.03 5.22
CA HIS A 79 -1.52 8.91 5.02
C HIS A 79 -2.82 8.28 5.52
N ASP A 80 -2.96 6.97 5.31
CA ASP A 80 -4.10 6.20 5.80
C ASP A 80 -4.15 6.13 7.35
N ASP A 81 -2.98 6.04 8.00
CA ASP A 81 -2.86 6.02 9.45
C ASP A 81 -3.18 7.40 10.09
N TYR A 82 -3.02 8.52 9.36
CA TYR A 82 -3.52 9.83 9.82
C TYR A 82 -5.04 9.84 9.95
N VAL A 83 -5.77 9.30 8.97
CA VAL A 83 -7.24 9.16 9.03
C VAL A 83 -7.66 8.39 10.28
N CYS A 84 -6.95 7.29 10.59
CA CYS A 84 -7.20 6.48 11.79
C CYS A 84 -6.99 7.24 13.10
N ARG A 85 -6.01 8.16 13.12
CA ARG A 85 -5.51 8.86 14.31
C ARG A 85 -5.85 10.35 14.33
N TYR A 86 -6.82 10.79 13.52
CA TYR A 86 -7.13 12.20 13.30
C TYR A 86 -7.20 13.04 14.59
N GLU A 87 -7.78 12.49 15.66
CA GLU A 87 -7.91 13.19 16.94
C GLU A 87 -6.58 13.43 17.67
N SER A 88 -5.56 12.62 17.39
CA SER A 88 -4.28 12.58 18.11
C SER A 88 -3.05 12.88 17.24
N CYS A 89 -3.25 13.07 15.94
CA CYS A 89 -2.17 13.32 15.00
C CYS A 89 -1.76 14.79 14.94
N ASP A 90 -0.60 15.06 14.35
CA ASP A 90 -0.20 16.41 13.95
C ASP A 90 -1.03 16.84 12.73
N ARG A 91 -2.16 17.52 12.98
CA ARG A 91 -3.11 17.93 11.95
C ARG A 91 -2.53 18.97 11.01
N GLU A 92 -1.73 19.90 11.52
CA GLU A 92 -1.13 20.95 10.69
C GLU A 92 -0.18 20.35 9.67
N ASN A 93 0.71 19.46 10.12
CA ASN A 93 1.59 18.72 9.22
C ASN A 93 0.80 17.87 8.21
N TRP A 94 -0.27 17.20 8.65
CA TRP A 94 -1.08 16.38 7.75
C TRP A 94 -1.78 17.20 6.65
N ILE A 95 -2.37 18.34 7.01
CA ILE A 95 -3.01 19.25 6.04
C ILE A 95 -2.01 19.75 5.01
N GLN A 96 -0.81 20.15 5.44
CA GLN A 96 0.27 20.57 4.54
C GLN A 96 0.69 19.47 3.55
N ASN A 97 0.45 18.20 3.90
CA ASN A 97 0.74 17.04 3.06
C ASN A 97 -0.50 16.48 2.33
N GLY A 98 -1.60 17.23 2.27
CA GLY A 98 -2.77 16.89 1.46
C GLY A 98 -3.97 16.35 2.24
N GLY A 99 -3.93 16.30 3.58
CA GLY A 99 -5.03 15.82 4.43
C GLY A 99 -6.25 16.75 4.54
N GLY A 100 -6.25 17.89 3.84
CA GLY A 100 -7.30 18.91 3.96
C GLY A 100 -8.70 18.44 3.56
N TRP A 101 -8.82 17.43 2.70
CA TRP A 101 -10.13 16.88 2.28
C TRP A 101 -10.91 16.30 3.47
N PHE A 102 -10.22 15.68 4.42
CA PHE A 102 -10.86 15.00 5.55
C PHE A 102 -11.54 15.98 6.51
N GLN A 103 -10.99 17.19 6.65
CA GLN A 103 -11.56 18.25 7.50
C GLN A 103 -12.85 18.83 6.97
N GLN A 104 -13.11 18.68 5.67
CA GLN A 104 -14.32 19.17 5.02
C GLN A 104 -15.52 18.25 5.24
N LEU A 105 -15.26 17.02 5.70
CA LEU A 105 -16.29 16.04 6.03
C LEU A 105 -16.97 16.38 7.36
N THR A 106 -18.24 15.98 7.48
CA THR A 106 -18.94 16.00 8.76
C THR A 106 -18.33 14.99 9.74
N PRO A 107 -18.53 15.15 11.07
CA PRO A 107 -18.02 14.19 12.05
C PRO A 107 -18.47 12.74 11.81
N ASP A 108 -19.71 12.55 11.35
CA ASP A 108 -20.25 11.21 11.03
C ASP A 108 -19.56 10.59 9.81
N GLU A 109 -19.28 11.39 8.78
CA GLU A 109 -18.48 10.95 7.64
C GLU A 109 -17.05 10.64 8.06
N GLN A 110 -16.40 11.50 8.85
CA GLN A 110 -15.04 11.26 9.35
C GLN A 110 -14.94 9.92 10.07
N GLU A 111 -15.89 9.61 10.96
CA GLU A 111 -15.90 8.32 11.66
C GLU A 111 -16.21 7.15 10.71
N ALA A 112 -17.10 7.32 9.72
CA ALA A 112 -17.37 6.29 8.72
C ALA A 112 -16.11 5.95 7.90
N PHE A 113 -15.33 6.95 7.48
CA PHE A 113 -14.05 6.73 6.82
C PHE A 113 -13.05 6.09 7.79
N ALA A 114 -12.85 6.66 8.98
CA ALA A 114 -11.90 6.12 9.96
C ALA A 114 -12.20 4.66 10.33
N ALA A 115 -13.46 4.27 10.43
CA ALA A 115 -13.86 2.87 10.64
C ALA A 115 -13.35 1.93 9.55
N HIS A 116 -13.41 2.33 8.27
CA HIS A 116 -12.88 1.53 7.16
C HIS A 116 -11.35 1.49 7.18
N TYR A 117 -10.70 2.63 7.42
CA TYR A 117 -9.23 2.71 7.47
C TYR A 117 -8.64 1.88 8.61
N ARG A 118 -9.30 1.83 9.76
CA ARG A 118 -8.89 0.96 10.88
C ARG A 118 -8.98 -0.54 10.55
N THR A 119 -9.59 -0.92 9.41
CA THR A 119 -9.64 -2.31 8.94
C THR A 119 -8.46 -2.70 8.04
N LEU A 120 -7.66 -1.73 7.62
CA LEU A 120 -6.51 -1.96 6.74
C LEU A 120 -5.42 -2.73 7.48
N PRO A 121 -4.89 -3.83 6.91
CA PRO A 121 -3.78 -4.55 7.50
C PRO A 121 -2.50 -3.71 7.42
N LEU A 122 -1.58 -3.90 8.37
CA LEU A 122 -0.24 -3.35 8.27
C LEU A 122 0.59 -4.11 7.23
N ALA A 123 0.39 -5.43 7.16
CA ALA A 123 1.14 -6.35 6.31
C ALA A 123 0.21 -7.25 5.51
N ILE A 124 0.53 -7.45 4.23
CA ILE A 124 -0.10 -8.48 3.40
C ILE A 124 0.96 -9.49 2.98
N GLU A 125 0.59 -10.77 2.97
CA GLU A 125 1.38 -11.84 2.37
C GLU A 125 0.56 -12.53 1.28
N VAL A 126 1.15 -12.69 0.09
CA VAL A 126 0.52 -13.36 -1.05
C VAL A 126 1.37 -14.56 -1.44
N ALA A 127 0.77 -15.75 -1.41
CA ALA A 127 1.44 -16.94 -1.92
C ALA A 127 1.50 -16.90 -3.46
N THR A 128 2.70 -17.03 -4.02
CA THR A 128 2.92 -17.09 -5.48
C THR A 128 3.56 -18.42 -5.88
N PRO A 129 3.63 -18.78 -7.18
CA PRO A 129 4.29 -20.01 -7.63
C PRO A 129 5.77 -20.13 -7.26
N VAL A 130 6.46 -19.01 -7.06
CA VAL A 130 7.91 -18.99 -6.78
C VAL A 130 8.23 -18.82 -5.29
N GLY A 131 7.22 -18.52 -4.46
CA GLY A 131 7.33 -18.28 -3.02
C GLY A 131 6.47 -17.11 -2.57
N PRO A 132 6.42 -16.80 -1.26
CA PRO A 132 5.58 -15.72 -0.74
C PRO A 132 6.14 -14.34 -1.11
N VAL A 133 5.23 -13.44 -1.48
CA VAL A 133 5.49 -12.01 -1.66
C VAL A 133 4.85 -11.25 -0.50
N GLY A 134 5.63 -10.43 0.19
CA GLY A 134 5.17 -9.54 1.24
C GLY A 134 4.85 -8.16 0.68
N LEU A 135 3.86 -7.49 1.27
CA LEU A 135 3.58 -6.08 1.02
C LEU A 135 3.57 -5.32 2.35
N LEU A 136 4.29 -4.19 2.35
CA LEU A 136 4.27 -3.16 3.37
C LEU A 136 4.19 -1.81 2.67
N HIS A 137 3.85 -0.76 3.41
CA HIS A 137 3.87 0.58 2.81
C HIS A 137 5.30 1.08 2.56
N ALA A 138 6.19 0.99 3.56
CA ALA A 138 7.53 1.60 3.50
C ALA A 138 8.69 0.59 3.60
N ASP A 139 8.84 -0.15 4.71
CA ASP A 139 9.99 -1.05 4.92
C ASP A 139 9.75 -2.09 6.02
N CYS A 140 10.56 -3.16 6.05
CA CYS A 140 10.52 -4.17 7.12
C CYS A 140 11.53 -3.85 8.24
N PRO A 141 11.11 -3.79 9.52
CA PRO A 141 12.02 -3.56 10.65
C PRO A 141 12.86 -4.77 11.07
N PHE A 142 12.64 -5.94 10.46
CA PHE A 142 13.29 -7.19 10.83
C PHE A 142 14.07 -7.79 9.64
N PRO A 143 15.14 -8.55 9.89
CA PRO A 143 15.88 -9.24 8.83
C PRO A 143 15.05 -10.29 8.08
N SER A 144 14.02 -10.85 8.72
CA SER A 144 13.16 -11.87 8.15
C SER A 144 11.69 -11.48 8.23
N TRP A 145 10.91 -11.92 7.24
CA TRP A 145 9.48 -11.68 7.20
C TRP A 145 8.76 -12.41 8.32
N GLN A 146 9.13 -13.66 8.61
CA GLN A 146 8.56 -14.39 9.73
C GLN A 146 8.81 -13.67 11.06
N GLY A 147 9.98 -13.04 11.23
CA GLY A 147 10.29 -12.24 12.41
C GLY A 147 9.33 -11.05 12.59
N LEU A 148 8.89 -10.41 11.50
CA LEU A 148 7.81 -9.41 11.57
C LEU A 148 6.48 -10.05 11.94
N LEU A 149 6.10 -11.13 11.26
CA LEU A 149 4.81 -11.78 11.47
C LEU A 149 4.63 -12.26 12.91
N ASP A 150 5.66 -12.87 13.49
CA ASP A 150 5.65 -13.35 14.89
C ASP A 150 5.36 -12.22 15.88
N GLN A 151 5.88 -11.02 15.63
CA GLN A 151 5.58 -9.87 16.50
C GLN A 151 4.13 -9.43 16.37
N LEU A 152 3.61 -9.38 15.15
CA LEU A 152 2.24 -8.93 14.90
C LEU A 152 1.21 -9.97 15.39
N ASP A 153 1.44 -11.26 15.14
CA ASP A 153 0.58 -12.38 15.57
C ASP A 153 0.61 -12.57 17.09
N ALA A 154 1.73 -12.28 17.78
CA ALA A 154 1.81 -12.31 19.24
C ALA A 154 1.04 -11.18 19.96
N GLY A 155 0.34 -10.32 19.22
CA GLY A 155 -0.46 -9.23 19.79
C GLY A 155 0.39 -8.10 20.35
N VAL A 156 1.53 -7.80 19.70
CA VAL A 156 2.40 -6.68 20.10
C VAL A 156 1.59 -5.39 20.25
N SER A 157 1.84 -4.66 21.33
CA SER A 157 1.08 -3.46 21.69
C SER A 157 1.99 -2.34 22.21
N GLY A 158 1.39 -1.18 22.48
CA GLY A 158 2.08 -0.04 23.09
C GLY A 158 3.29 0.46 22.28
N GLY A 159 4.37 0.81 22.99
CA GLY A 159 5.57 1.41 22.39
C GLY A 159 6.25 0.52 21.34
N ARG A 160 6.23 -0.80 21.52
CA ARG A 160 6.84 -1.74 20.56
C ARG A 160 6.07 -1.79 19.25
N LEU A 161 4.73 -1.86 19.31
CA LEU A 161 3.89 -1.78 18.10
C LEU A 161 4.09 -0.44 17.39
N ARG A 162 4.19 0.66 18.15
CA ARG A 162 4.47 1.98 17.59
C ARG A 162 5.81 2.02 16.85
N ALA A 163 6.86 1.43 17.41
CA ALA A 163 8.17 1.36 16.75
C ALA A 163 8.13 0.53 15.46
N ILE A 164 7.43 -0.61 15.46
CA ILE A 164 7.24 -1.45 14.27
C ILE A 164 6.47 -0.66 13.20
N LYS A 165 5.31 -0.08 13.55
CA LYS A 165 4.52 0.76 12.64
C LYS A 165 5.32 1.93 12.07
N ASN A 166 6.18 2.55 12.88
CA ASN A 166 7.01 3.66 12.42
C ASN A 166 7.94 3.23 11.27
N VAL A 167 8.52 2.03 11.32
CA VAL A 167 9.33 1.53 10.20
C VAL A 167 8.46 1.13 9.01
N CYS A 168 7.39 0.36 9.26
CA CYS A 168 6.49 -0.12 8.21
C CYS A 168 5.78 0.99 7.43
N LEU A 169 5.57 2.16 8.03
CA LEU A 169 4.84 3.27 7.44
C LEU A 169 5.72 4.45 7.03
N TRP A 170 6.88 4.67 7.64
CA TRP A 170 7.63 5.93 7.47
C TRP A 170 9.11 5.77 7.11
N SER A 171 9.64 4.54 7.09
CA SER A 171 11.08 4.37 6.86
C SER A 171 11.45 4.65 5.41
N ARG A 172 12.41 5.56 5.24
CA ARG A 172 13.15 5.77 3.98
C ARG A 172 14.60 5.30 4.06
N ARG A 173 14.99 4.70 5.19
CA ARG A 173 16.40 4.40 5.50
C ARG A 173 17.05 3.48 4.48
N ARG A 174 16.36 2.41 4.07
CA ARG A 174 16.90 1.43 3.11
C ARG A 174 17.24 2.09 1.77
N ILE A 175 16.30 2.85 1.22
CA ILE A 175 16.49 3.54 -0.06
C ILE A 175 17.49 4.69 0.01
N GLU A 176 17.47 5.49 1.10
CA GLU A 176 18.44 6.57 1.32
C GLU A 176 19.88 6.07 1.46
N ARG A 177 20.05 4.86 2.03
CA ARG A 177 21.36 4.24 2.26
C ARG A 177 21.78 3.26 1.16
N LEU A 178 20.91 3.02 0.16
CA LEU A 178 21.10 1.98 -0.85
C LEU A 178 21.41 0.61 -0.21
N ASP A 179 20.70 0.29 0.87
CA ASP A 179 20.90 -0.95 1.61
C ASP A 179 20.25 -2.13 0.85
N GLU A 180 21.10 -2.96 0.25
CA GLU A 180 20.70 -4.14 -0.52
C GLU A 180 20.45 -5.39 0.34
N SER A 181 20.50 -5.28 1.68
CA SER A 181 20.06 -6.38 2.54
C SER A 181 18.63 -6.78 2.19
N GLY A 182 18.40 -8.08 2.03
CA GLY A 182 17.07 -8.60 1.77
C GLY A 182 16.24 -8.74 3.03
N VAL A 183 14.98 -9.10 2.84
CA VAL A 183 14.11 -9.65 3.88
C VAL A 183 13.98 -11.14 3.65
N GLU A 184 14.52 -11.94 4.57
CA GLU A 184 14.46 -13.41 4.51
C GLU A 184 13.00 -13.91 4.51
N ASP A 185 12.81 -15.16 4.08
CA ASP A 185 11.52 -15.86 3.93
C ASP A 185 10.60 -15.35 2.82
N LEU A 186 10.96 -14.27 2.11
CA LEU A 186 10.22 -13.75 0.95
C LEU A 186 11.00 -13.87 -0.35
N VAL A 187 10.29 -14.09 -1.46
CA VAL A 187 10.87 -13.85 -2.79
C VAL A 187 10.97 -12.36 -3.11
N ALA A 188 10.04 -11.57 -2.57
CA ALA A 188 10.02 -10.13 -2.69
C ALA A 188 9.23 -9.48 -1.55
N LEU A 189 9.71 -8.33 -1.10
CA LEU A 189 8.92 -7.36 -0.35
C LEU A 189 8.58 -6.20 -1.28
N VAL A 190 7.30 -5.91 -1.50
CA VAL A 190 6.84 -4.81 -2.37
C VAL A 190 6.39 -3.63 -1.49
N VAL A 191 6.89 -2.43 -1.79
CA VAL A 191 6.68 -1.20 -1.02
C VAL A 191 6.43 0.02 -1.91
N GLY A 192 5.83 1.05 -1.31
CA GLY A 192 5.61 2.38 -1.89
C GLY A 192 6.35 3.45 -1.12
N HIS A 193 5.64 4.50 -0.69
CA HIS A 193 6.04 5.58 0.23
C HIS A 193 7.11 6.55 -0.27
N THR A 194 8.14 6.03 -0.96
CA THR A 194 9.23 6.82 -1.51
C THR A 194 9.08 6.88 -3.03
N PRO A 195 8.62 8.03 -3.56
CA PRO A 195 8.69 8.38 -4.96
C PRO A 195 10.00 8.00 -5.65
N VAL A 196 9.91 7.17 -6.69
CA VAL A 196 11.01 6.84 -7.60
C VAL A 196 10.59 7.08 -9.05
N GLY A 197 11.49 7.60 -9.90
CA GLY A 197 11.14 7.87 -11.31
C GLY A 197 10.85 6.61 -12.15
N ARG A 198 11.29 5.45 -11.67
CA ARG A 198 11.02 4.12 -12.23
C ARG A 198 11.07 3.08 -11.11
N PRO A 199 10.42 1.91 -11.26
CA PRO A 199 10.50 0.86 -10.25
C PRO A 199 11.95 0.54 -9.94
N ALA A 200 12.27 0.45 -8.66
CA ALA A 200 13.61 0.20 -8.17
C ALA A 200 13.63 -1.05 -7.30
N ARG A 201 14.82 -1.64 -7.15
CA ARG A 201 15.02 -2.83 -6.33
C ARG A 201 16.31 -2.73 -5.53
N LEU A 202 16.24 -3.02 -4.23
CA LEU A 202 17.37 -3.17 -3.33
C LEU A 202 17.27 -4.54 -2.66
N GLY A 203 18.20 -5.45 -2.95
CA GLY A 203 18.06 -6.86 -2.55
C GLY A 203 16.80 -7.48 -3.16
N ASN A 204 15.91 -7.99 -2.31
CA ASN A 204 14.56 -8.46 -2.68
C ASN A 204 13.45 -7.46 -2.31
N VAL A 205 13.76 -6.20 -2.04
CA VAL A 205 12.78 -5.13 -1.76
C VAL A 205 12.52 -4.31 -3.02
N TYR A 206 11.26 -4.26 -3.47
CA TYR A 206 10.80 -3.62 -4.70
C TYR A 206 10.02 -2.35 -4.37
N TYR A 207 10.52 -1.22 -4.86
CA TYR A 207 9.87 0.10 -4.74
C TYR A 207 9.04 0.36 -5.99
N ILE A 208 7.73 0.51 -5.82
CA ILE A 208 6.78 0.67 -6.92
C ILE A 208 5.98 1.96 -6.87
N ASP A 209 6.25 2.86 -5.92
CA ASP A 209 5.73 4.23 -5.96
C ASP A 209 6.45 5.04 -7.03
N THR A 210 5.88 5.01 -8.24
CA THR A 210 6.32 5.82 -9.38
C THR A 210 5.53 7.11 -9.53
N GLY A 211 4.87 7.56 -8.46
CA GLY A 211 4.22 8.85 -8.48
C GLY A 211 2.95 8.92 -9.30
N GLY A 212 2.16 7.84 -9.34
CA GLY A 212 0.95 7.80 -10.15
C GLY A 212 -0.02 8.96 -9.86
N TRP A 213 0.11 9.58 -8.69
CA TRP A 213 -0.66 10.70 -8.18
C TRP A 213 -0.13 12.11 -8.50
N TYR A 214 1.00 12.26 -9.20
CA TYR A 214 1.46 13.58 -9.71
C TYR A 214 1.71 13.54 -11.23
N PRO A 215 0.65 13.45 -12.05
CA PRO A 215 0.77 13.41 -13.51
C PRO A 215 1.64 14.50 -14.12
N ASP A 216 1.53 15.71 -13.57
CA ASP A 216 2.16 16.90 -14.15
C ASP A 216 3.69 16.87 -14.02
N GLU A 217 4.22 16.05 -13.12
CA GLU A 217 5.66 15.78 -12.97
C GLU A 217 6.10 14.49 -13.68
N GLY A 218 5.23 13.92 -14.52
CA GLY A 218 5.53 12.72 -15.32
C GLY A 218 5.35 11.40 -14.58
N GLY A 219 4.72 11.41 -13.39
CA GLY A 219 4.46 10.21 -12.60
C GLY A 219 3.41 9.28 -13.22
N TYR A 220 3.52 7.98 -12.94
CA TYR A 220 2.63 6.94 -13.48
C TYR A 220 2.37 5.84 -12.45
N PHE A 221 1.28 5.10 -12.61
CA PHE A 221 1.01 3.94 -11.78
C PHE A 221 1.80 2.72 -12.28
N THR A 222 2.72 2.23 -11.46
CA THR A 222 3.33 0.93 -11.69
C THR A 222 2.33 -0.16 -11.34
N LEU A 223 2.09 -1.09 -12.28
CA LEU A 223 1.39 -2.34 -12.02
C LEU A 223 2.41 -3.48 -12.05
N LEU A 224 2.79 -4.00 -10.90
CA LEU A 224 3.75 -5.11 -10.76
C LEU A 224 2.99 -6.44 -10.74
N ASP A 225 3.26 -7.36 -11.67
CA ASP A 225 2.74 -8.73 -11.57
C ASP A 225 3.49 -9.48 -10.45
N LEU A 226 2.77 -9.92 -9.42
CA LEU A 226 3.35 -10.58 -8.25
C LEU A 226 3.86 -12.00 -8.55
N HIS A 227 3.37 -12.66 -9.59
CA HIS A 227 3.86 -13.99 -9.97
C HIS A 227 5.20 -13.91 -10.71
N THR A 228 5.40 -12.88 -11.53
CA THR A 228 6.64 -12.72 -12.32
C THR A 228 7.61 -11.69 -11.75
N LEU A 229 7.16 -10.86 -10.80
CA LEU A 229 7.89 -9.71 -10.24
C LEU A 229 8.33 -8.71 -11.32
N MET A 230 7.54 -8.59 -12.38
CA MET A 230 7.81 -7.71 -13.51
C MET A 230 6.72 -6.64 -13.62
N PRO A 231 7.08 -5.36 -13.79
CA PRO A 231 6.11 -4.34 -14.14
C PRO A 231 5.44 -4.70 -15.46
N LEU A 232 4.13 -4.55 -15.53
CA LEU A 232 3.42 -4.61 -16.81
C LEU A 232 3.93 -3.48 -17.71
N PRO A 233 4.13 -3.73 -19.01
CA PRO A 233 4.50 -2.68 -19.93
C PRO A 233 3.41 -1.60 -19.92
N PRO A 234 3.78 -0.31 -20.01
CA PRO A 234 2.80 0.75 -20.19
C PRO A 234 1.95 0.40 -21.42
N GLY A 235 0.63 0.36 -21.24
CA GLY A 235 -0.28 -0.23 -22.22
C GLY A 235 -0.03 0.32 -23.62
N THR A 236 0.36 -0.54 -24.55
CA THR A 236 0.26 -0.23 -25.97
C THR A 236 -1.22 -0.18 -26.28
N ALA A 237 -1.78 1.02 -26.42
CA ALA A 237 -3.12 1.20 -26.99
C ALA A 237 -3.16 0.39 -28.30
N ARG A 238 -4.02 -0.64 -28.34
CA ARG A 238 -4.46 -1.26 -29.59
C ARG A 238 -5.79 -0.66 -29.97
#